data_AF-A0A645C045-F1
#
_entry.id   AF-A0A645C045-F1
#
_cell.length_a   1.000
_cell.length_b   1.000
_cell.length_c   1.000
_cell.angle_alpha   90.00
_cell.angle_beta   90.00
_cell.angle_gamma   90.00
#
_symmetry.space_group_name_H-M   'P 1'
#
loop_
_entity.id
_entity.type
_entity.pdbx_description
1 polymer ?
#
loop_
_entity_poly.entity_id
_entity_poly.type
_entity_poly.pdbx_seq_one_letter_code
_entity_poly.pdbx_strand_id
1 'polypeptide(L)' 'MKKLQLIFSDSEGKNQRINPVIASHSLTAEEVQEMMRRLSELNLSVKEGVTLYAYPLGAKYIETTETVLF' A
#
# COMPACT_ATOMS: atom_id res chain seq x y z
N MET A 1 -17.10 -3.46 0.33
CA MET A 1 -15.99 -3.45 1.31
C MET A 1 -15.02 -2.30 1.06
N LYS A 2 -14.50 -1.66 2.12
CA LYS A 2 -13.45 -0.61 2.03
C LYS A 2 -12.08 -1.28 2.18
N LYS A 3 -11.20 -1.11 1.19
CA LYS A 3 -9.84 -1.67 1.18
C LYS A 3 -8.83 -0.54 1.07
N LEU A 4 -7.81 -0.55 1.91
CA LEU A 4 -6.68 0.35 1.75
C LEU A 4 -5.76 -0.19 0.65
N GLN A 5 -5.44 0.63 -0.34
CA GLN A 5 -4.44 0.33 -1.34
C GLN A 5 -3.28 1.29 -1.17
N LEU A 6 -2.09 0.74 -0.93
CA LEU A 6 -0.83 1.44 -0.87
C LEU A 6 -0.08 1.21 -2.18
N ILE A 7 0.55 2.25 -2.70
CA ILE A 7 1.31 2.22 -3.95
C ILE A 7 2.74 2.63 -3.63
N PHE A 8 3.67 1.75 -3.94
CA PHE A 8 5.10 1.99 -3.85
C PHE A 8 5.72 1.82 -5.23
N SER A 9 6.91 2.38 -5.44
CA SER A 9 7.82 1.86 -6.47
C SER A 9 8.98 1.13 -5.81
N ASP A 10 9.44 0.09 -6.48
CA ASP A 10 10.66 -0.60 -6.11
C ASP A 10 11.90 0.20 -6.52
N SER A 11 13.08 -0.30 -6.14
CA SER A 11 14.36 0.32 -6.48
C SER A 11 14.69 0.31 -7.98
N GLU A 12 13.95 -0.47 -8.79
CA GLU A 12 14.07 -0.49 -10.26
C GLU A 12 13.06 0.46 -10.94
N GLY A 13 12.18 1.11 -10.18
CA GLY A 13 11.14 2.01 -10.68
C GLY A 13 9.85 1.31 -11.12
N LYS A 14 9.63 0.04 -10.79
CA LYS A 14 8.34 -0.63 -11.06
C LYS A 14 7.38 -0.41 -9.90
N ASN A 15 6.11 -0.20 -10.25
CA ASN A 15 5.07 0.06 -9.26
C ASN A 15 4.61 -1.23 -8.58
N GLN A 16 4.78 -1.28 -7.25
CA GLN A 16 4.30 -2.35 -6.39
C GLN A 16 3.06 -1.85 -5.61
N ARG A 17 1.99 -2.65 -5.63
CA ARG A 17 0.75 -2.32 -4.92
C ARG A 17 0.56 -3.28 -3.77
N ILE A 18 0.32 -2.73 -2.57
CA ILE A 18 0.01 -3.52 -1.39
C ILE A 18 -1.44 -3.25 -1.02
N ASN A 19 -2.23 -4.32 -0.90
CA ASN A 19 -3.58 -4.27 -0.39
C ASN A 19 -3.61 -5.09 0.91
N PRO A 20 -3.44 -4.48 2.08
CA PRO A 20 -3.54 -5.19 3.35
C PRO A 20 -4.91 -5.88 3.47
N VAL A 21 -4.91 -7.12 3.96
CA VAL A 21 -6.16 -7.87 4.19
C VAL A 21 -7.01 -7.20 5.27
N ILE A 22 -6.35 -6.58 6.25
CA ILE A 22 -6.97 -5.84 7.35
C ILE A 22 -6.33 -4.45 7.38
N ALA A 23 -7.14 -3.41 7.23
CA ALA A 23 -6.71 -2.03 7.37
C ALA A 23 -7.81 -1.26 8.11
N SER A 24 -7.41 -0.34 8.99
CA SER A 24 -8.37 0.57 9.60
C SER A 24 -9.01 1.45 8.52
N HIS A 25 -10.32 1.63 8.60
CA HIS A 25 -11.11 2.38 7.63
C HIS A 25 -11.06 3.91 7.85
N SER A 26 -10.37 4.34 8.89
CA SER A 26 -10.35 5.73 9.35
C SER A 26 -8.94 6.32 9.42
N LEU A 27 -7.94 5.65 8.82
CA LEU A 27 -6.59 6.23 8.75
C LEU A 27 -6.62 7.48 7.88
N THR A 28 -5.99 8.52 8.41
CA THR A 28 -5.77 9.80 7.73
C THR A 28 -4.64 9.68 6.71
N ALA A 29 -4.57 10.65 5.79
CA ALA A 29 -3.48 10.72 4.81
C ALA A 29 -2.09 10.79 5.49
N GLU A 30 -1.98 11.54 6.58
CA GLU A 30 -0.73 11.73 7.32
C GLU A 30 -0.25 10.43 7.99
N GLU A 31 -1.17 9.72 8.66
CA GLU A 31 -0.85 8.42 9.28
C GLU A 31 -0.41 7.38 8.25
N VAL A 32 -1.10 7.34 7.10
CA VAL A 32 -0.76 6.41 6.03
C VAL A 32 0.59 6.78 5.41
N GLN A 33 0.85 8.06 5.17
CA GLN A 33 2.12 8.52 4.62
C GLN A 33 3.29 8.22 5.56
N GLU A 34 3.14 8.47 6.87
CA GLU A 34 4.17 8.16 7.84
C GLU A 34 4.44 6.65 7.93
N MET A 35 3.38 5.84 7.97
CA MET A 35 3.51 4.38 7.94
C MET A 35 4.23 3.91 6.68
N MET A 36 3.87 4.43 5.51
CA MET A 36 4.52 4.09 4.24
C MET A 36 6.01 4.49 4.23
N ARG A 37 6.36 5.64 4.80
CA ARG A 37 7.77 6.05 4.98
C ARG A 37 8.51 5.07 5.88
N ARG A 38 7.96 4.74 7.05
CA ARG A 38 8.57 3.77 7.97
C ARG A 38 8.75 2.40 7.31
N LEU A 39 7.79 1.95 6.50
CA LEU A 39 7.89 0.69 5.74
C LEU A 39 9.04 0.71 4.74
N SER A 40 9.27 1.84 4.05
CA SER A 40 10.42 1.98 3.14
C SER A 40 11.75 1.95 3.87
N GLU A 41 11.84 2.57 5.06
CA GLU A 41 13.06 2.60 5.88
C GLU A 41 13.40 1.21 6.45
N LEU A 42 12.37 0.43 6.78
CA LEU A 42 12.51 -0.90 7.36
C LEU A 42 13.15 -1.92 6.41
N ASN A 43 13.20 -1.65 5.09
CA ASN A 43 13.76 -2.56 4.07
C ASN A 43 13.29 -4.03 4.21
N LEU A 44 12.07 -4.24 4.73
CA LEU A 44 11.55 -5.59 5.05
C LEU A 44 11.22 -6.42 3.81
N SER A 45 11.06 -5.77 2.68
CA SER A 45 10.55 -6.35 1.43
C SER A 45 11.64 -6.40 0.38
N VAL A 46 12.77 -7.02 0.73
CA VAL A 46 13.84 -7.32 -0.22
C VAL A 46 13.54 -8.67 -0.86
N LYS A 47 13.31 -8.66 -2.17
CA LYS A 47 13.18 -9.88 -2.97
C LYS A 47 14.28 -9.88 -4.02
N GLU A 48 15.15 -10.88 -3.97
CA GLU A 48 16.26 -11.04 -4.94
C GLU A 48 17.17 -9.80 -5.03
N GLY A 49 17.34 -9.07 -3.91
CA GLY A 49 18.14 -7.84 -3.83
C GLY A 49 17.39 -6.56 -4.24
N VAL A 50 16.13 -6.65 -4.66
CA VAL A 50 15.28 -5.51 -5.00
C VAL A 50 14.38 -5.15 -3.81
N THR A 51 14.45 -3.90 -3.35
CA THR A 51 13.55 -3.40 -2.32
C THR A 51 12.21 -3.05 -2.96
N LEU A 52 11.21 -3.90 -2.75
CA LEU A 52 9.89 -3.79 -3.39
C LEU A 52 9.10 -2.55 -2.95
N TYR A 53 9.34 -2.05 -1.73
CA TYR A 53 8.62 -0.92 -1.14
C TYR A 53 9.58 0.27 -0.91
N ALA A 54 10.42 0.57 -1.90
CA ALA A 54 11.49 1.57 -1.76
C ALA A 54 10.97 3.01 -1.72
N TYR A 55 10.00 3.37 -2.56
CA TYR A 55 9.49 4.74 -2.63
C TYR A 55 7.97 4.76 -2.50
N PRO A 56 7.41 5.46 -1.50
CA PRO A 56 5.97 5.60 -1.38
C PRO A 56 5.44 6.57 -2.45
N LEU A 57 4.57 6.08 -3.33
CA LEU A 57 3.96 6.89 -4.40
C LEU A 57 2.58 7.43 -4.01
N GLY A 58 1.87 6.73 -3.12
CA GLY A 58 0.61 7.21 -2.56
C GLY A 58 -0.27 6.10 -2.00
N ALA A 59 -1.41 6.50 -1.47
CA ALA A 59 -2.40 5.59 -0.92
C ALA A 59 -3.83 6.04 -1.24
N LYS A 60 -4.74 5.09 -1.32
CA LYS A 60 -6.18 5.36 -1.52
C LYS A 60 -7.03 4.29 -0.87
N TYR A 61 -8.23 4.68 -0.44
CA TYR A 61 -9.28 3.71 -0.12
C TYR A 61 -10.03 3.33 -1.40
N ILE A 62 -10.26 2.04 -1.57
CA ILE A 62 -11.09 1.48 -2.63
C ILE A 62 -12.35 0.95 -1.97
N GLU A 63 -13.50 1.50 -2.36
CA GLU A 63 -14.81 1.03 -1.93
C GLU A 63 -15.38 0.16 -3.04
N THR A 64 -15.53 -1.12 -2.77
CA THR A 64 -16.19 -2.07 -3.67
C THR A 64 -17.65 -2.19 -3.29
N THR A 65 -18.54 -1.85 -4.21
CA THR A 65 -19.99 -2.11 -4.10
C THR A 65 -20.29 -3.42 -4.81
N GLU A 66 -20.86 -4.38 -4.08
CA GLU A 66 -21.24 -5.68 -4.62
C GLU A 66 -22.69 -5.62 -5.07
N THR A 67 -22.94 -5.87 -6.36
CA THR A 67 -24.30 -6.05 -6.89
C THR A 67 -24.55 -7.54 -6.99
N VAL A 68 -25.34 -8.06 -6.05
CA VAL A 68 -25.77 -9.46 -6.06
C VAL A 68 -26.79 -9.61 -7.19
N LEU A 69 -26.48 -10.51 -8.13
CA LEU A 69 -27.33 -10.79 -9.29
C LEU A 69 -28.27 -11.98 -9.05
N PHE A 70 -28.02 -12.78 -8.02
CA PHE A 70 -28.82 -13.93 -7.58
C PHE A 70 -28.57 -14.21 -6.10
#